data_AF-A0A850LVK9-F1
#
_entry.id   AF-A0A850LVK9-F1
#
_cell.length_a   1.000
_cell.length_b   1.000
_cell.length_c   1.000
_cell.angle_alpha   90.00
_cell.angle_beta   90.00
_cell.angle_gamma   90.00
#
_symmetry.space_group_name_H-M   'P 1'
#
loop_
_entity.id
_entity.type
_entity.pdbx_description
1 polymer ?
#
loop_
_entity_poly.entity_id
_entity_poly.type
_entity_poly.pdbx_seq_one_letter_code
_entity_poly.pdbx_strand_id
1 'polypeptide(L)'
;MEKKKKPNISKSKSKKEVEEKKGFKRSLKSLGKKSWYQQNLPWPERLIRKPKIKIQIPKAPKIPVPSRNVVFGIFFIFFAFIVAGLLYDITRNTIPLNYKQEDQTKRIIPVFFWADLHEQFAIEGVVASIVVLIGACGVLFIYQSTRHFYRPKSAYSYLAVGIALILLSFVLIEYFIAQKGVKLYSADV
;
A
#
# COMPACT_ATOMS: atom_id res chain seq x y z
N MET A 1 -26.28 -6.00 59.77
CA MET A 1 -25.89 -6.08 58.34
C MET A 1 -24.90 -7.22 58.16
N GLU A 2 -25.38 -8.31 57.58
CA GLU A 2 -24.73 -9.62 57.51
C GLU A 2 -23.75 -9.69 56.32
N LYS A 3 -22.45 -9.88 56.58
CA LYS A 3 -21.41 -10.00 55.53
C LYS A 3 -21.47 -11.40 54.90
N LYS A 4 -22.13 -11.52 53.74
CA LYS A 4 -22.08 -12.72 52.89
C LYS A 4 -20.64 -13.00 52.41
N LYS A 5 -20.07 -14.14 52.85
CA LYS A 5 -18.82 -14.73 52.32
C LYS A 5 -18.97 -15.05 50.83
N LYS A 6 -18.14 -14.44 49.98
CA LYS A 6 -18.06 -14.77 48.54
C LYS A 6 -17.48 -16.19 48.36
N PRO A 7 -18.07 -17.05 47.53
CA PRO A 7 -17.60 -18.41 47.32
C PRO A 7 -16.24 -18.42 46.59
N ASN A 8 -15.37 -19.33 47.01
CA ASN A 8 -13.97 -19.45 46.56
C ASN A 8 -13.90 -20.13 45.17
N ILE A 9 -14.12 -19.34 44.11
CA ILE A 9 -14.23 -19.78 42.70
C ILE A 9 -12.92 -20.37 42.14
N SER A 10 -11.76 -20.10 42.75
CA SER A 10 -10.46 -20.61 42.27
C SER A 10 -10.29 -22.13 42.48
N LYS A 11 -10.83 -22.68 43.57
CA LYS A 11 -10.73 -24.12 43.88
C LYS A 11 -11.60 -25.01 42.98
N SER A 12 -12.70 -24.48 42.44
CA SER A 12 -13.61 -25.25 41.57
C SER A 12 -13.04 -25.43 40.15
N LYS A 13 -12.34 -24.42 39.61
CA LYS A 13 -11.65 -24.52 38.31
C LYS A 13 -10.52 -25.55 38.33
N SER A 14 -9.69 -25.54 39.38
CA SER A 14 -8.60 -26.52 39.56
C SER A 14 -9.11 -27.97 39.58
N LYS A 15 -10.23 -28.24 40.27
CA LYS A 15 -10.78 -29.60 40.38
C LYS A 15 -11.34 -30.12 39.07
N LYS A 16 -12.01 -29.26 38.28
CA LYS A 16 -12.53 -29.61 36.94
C LYS A 16 -11.40 -29.94 35.96
N GLU A 17 -10.33 -29.16 35.96
CA GLU A 17 -9.18 -29.39 35.07
C GLU A 17 -8.46 -30.72 35.38
N VAL A 18 -8.43 -31.13 36.65
CA VAL A 18 -7.85 -32.42 37.08
C VAL A 18 -8.74 -33.60 36.68
N GLU A 19 -10.07 -33.47 36.73
CA GLU A 19 -10.98 -34.52 36.26
C GLU A 19 -10.95 -34.68 34.74
N GLU A 20 -10.88 -33.59 33.99
CA GLU A 20 -10.78 -33.60 32.54
C GLU A 20 -9.49 -34.29 32.07
N LYS A 21 -8.35 -33.98 32.73
CA LYS A 21 -7.07 -34.67 32.50
C LYS A 21 -7.13 -36.16 32.83
N LYS A 22 -7.89 -36.57 33.85
CA LYS A 22 -8.09 -37.99 34.19
C LYS A 22 -9.00 -38.71 33.17
N GLY A 23 -10.06 -38.06 32.70
CA GLY A 23 -10.95 -38.56 31.66
C GLY A 23 -10.23 -38.76 30.33
N PHE A 24 -9.41 -37.78 29.93
CA PHE A 24 -8.58 -37.86 28.73
C PHE A 24 -7.55 -39.00 28.81
N LYS A 25 -6.90 -39.20 29.97
CA LYS A 25 -6.00 -40.35 30.18
C LYS A 25 -6.72 -41.70 30.07
N ARG A 26 -7.98 -41.80 30.53
CA ARG A 26 -8.79 -43.02 30.38
C ARG A 26 -9.15 -43.30 28.91
N SER A 27 -9.50 -42.25 28.16
CA SER A 27 -9.74 -42.32 26.71
C SER A 27 -8.49 -42.74 25.92
N LEU A 28 -7.32 -42.18 26.25
CA LEU A 28 -6.06 -42.63 25.64
C LEU A 28 -5.74 -44.09 25.95
N LYS A 29 -6.07 -44.56 27.15
CA LYS A 29 -5.85 -45.97 27.54
C LYS A 29 -6.78 -46.93 26.78
N SER A 30 -8.00 -46.52 26.43
CA SER A 30 -8.90 -47.32 25.57
C SER A 30 -8.49 -47.29 24.09
N LEU A 31 -7.86 -46.21 23.63
CA LEU A 31 -7.25 -46.10 22.30
C LEU A 31 -5.97 -46.95 22.13
N GLY A 32 -5.40 -47.46 23.23
CA GLY A 32 -4.28 -48.41 23.23
C GLY A 32 -4.65 -49.85 22.86
N LYS A 33 -5.93 -50.15 22.62
CA LYS A 33 -6.36 -51.45 22.09
C LYS A 33 -5.87 -51.57 20.64
N LYS A 34 -5.02 -52.57 20.35
CA LYS A 34 -4.60 -52.97 18.99
C LYS A 34 -5.79 -52.88 18.05
N SER A 35 -5.69 -52.11 16.96
CA SER A 35 -6.81 -51.91 16.04
C SER A 35 -7.30 -53.26 15.50
N TRP A 36 -8.59 -53.39 15.20
CA TRP A 36 -9.18 -54.63 14.64
C TRP A 36 -8.34 -55.22 13.50
N TYR A 37 -7.81 -54.34 12.64
CA TYR A 37 -6.90 -54.68 11.56
C TYR A 37 -5.65 -55.41 12.04
N GLN A 38 -5.01 -54.98 13.14
CA GLN A 38 -3.80 -55.62 13.66
C GLN A 38 -4.04 -57.04 14.21
N GLN A 39 -5.26 -57.38 14.61
CA GLN A 39 -5.58 -58.70 15.17
C GLN A 39 -5.94 -59.74 14.09
N ASN A 40 -6.47 -59.29 12.95
CA ASN A 40 -7.05 -60.16 11.90
C ASN A 40 -6.25 -60.19 10.58
N LEU A 41 -4.97 -59.78 10.55
CA LEU A 41 -4.16 -59.89 9.33
C LEU A 41 -3.73 -61.36 9.11
N PRO A 42 -4.02 -61.95 7.94
CA PRO A 42 -3.64 -63.34 7.65
C PRO A 42 -2.15 -63.53 7.34
N TRP A 43 -1.32 -62.49 7.48
CA TRP A 43 0.12 -62.51 7.23
C TRP A 43 0.91 -62.03 8.47
N PRO A 44 2.17 -62.49 8.65
CA PRO A 44 2.94 -62.23 9.87
C PRO A 44 3.15 -60.73 10.15
N GLU A 45 2.83 -60.27 11.37
CA GLU A 45 3.05 -58.88 11.83
C GLU A 45 4.49 -58.38 11.62
N ARG A 46 5.45 -59.31 11.46
CA ARG A 46 6.88 -59.04 11.26
C ARG A 46 7.20 -58.41 9.90
N LEU A 47 6.38 -58.65 8.87
CA LEU A 47 6.60 -58.11 7.52
C LEU A 47 6.11 -56.66 7.37
N ILE A 48 5.09 -56.27 8.12
CA ILE A 48 4.50 -54.91 8.06
C ILE A 48 4.95 -54.12 9.30
N ARG A 49 6.27 -53.88 9.41
CA ARG A 49 6.73 -52.79 10.28
C ARG A 49 6.31 -51.48 9.62
N LYS A 50 5.45 -50.69 10.28
CA LYS A 50 5.16 -49.31 9.83
C LYS A 50 6.50 -48.60 9.60
N PRO A 51 6.82 -48.22 8.35
CA PRO A 51 8.08 -47.59 8.08
C PRO A 51 8.05 -46.20 8.75
N LYS A 52 8.96 -45.96 9.70
CA LYS A 52 9.10 -44.65 10.36
C LYS A 52 9.84 -43.70 9.43
N ILE A 53 9.26 -43.39 8.27
CA ILE A 53 9.81 -42.42 7.32
C ILE A 53 9.29 -41.06 7.75
N LYS A 54 10.18 -40.17 8.19
CA LYS A 54 9.85 -38.76 8.39
C LYS A 54 9.81 -38.12 7.00
N ILE A 55 8.62 -37.99 6.42
CA ILE A 55 8.43 -37.27 5.16
C ILE A 55 8.84 -35.82 5.40
N GLN A 56 10.01 -35.43 4.88
CA GLN A 56 10.42 -34.04 4.84
C GLN A 56 9.76 -33.43 3.60
N ILE A 57 8.69 -32.67 3.79
CA ILE A 57 8.05 -31.94 2.68
C ILE A 57 9.13 -31.02 2.11
N PRO A 58 9.44 -31.11 0.80
CA PRO A 58 10.42 -30.22 0.20
C PRO A 58 9.94 -28.78 0.39
N LYS A 59 10.79 -27.94 0.96
CA LYS A 59 10.52 -26.51 1.05
C LYS A 59 10.51 -25.99 -0.38
N ALA A 60 9.37 -25.53 -0.86
CA ALA A 60 9.26 -24.90 -2.17
C ALA A 60 10.32 -23.78 -2.30
N PRO A 61 10.88 -23.56 -3.49
CA PRO A 61 11.79 -22.45 -3.71
C PRO A 61 11.06 -21.15 -3.35
N LYS A 62 11.64 -20.39 -2.42
CA LYS A 62 11.11 -19.07 -2.03
C LYS A 62 11.40 -18.12 -3.18
N ILE A 63 10.41 -17.84 -4.03
CA ILE A 63 10.51 -16.79 -5.04
C ILE A 63 10.69 -15.47 -4.30
N PRO A 64 11.76 -14.69 -4.57
CA PRO A 64 11.94 -13.39 -3.94
C PRO A 64 10.84 -12.45 -4.43
N VAL A 65 9.91 -12.10 -3.54
CA VAL A 65 8.90 -11.07 -3.84
C VAL A 65 9.58 -9.69 -3.81
N PRO A 66 9.22 -8.78 -4.73
CA PRO A 66 9.77 -7.43 -4.72
C PRO A 66 9.40 -6.72 -3.40
N SER A 67 10.27 -5.81 -2.96
CA SER A 67 9.99 -5.05 -1.74
C SER A 67 8.76 -4.15 -1.95
N ARG A 68 7.96 -3.95 -0.88
CA ARG A 68 6.75 -3.13 -0.94
C ARG A 68 7.00 -1.71 -1.46
N ASN A 69 8.19 -1.16 -1.17
CA ASN A 69 8.58 0.17 -1.60
C ASN A 69 8.88 0.23 -3.11
N VAL A 70 9.44 -0.85 -3.68
CA VAL A 70 9.69 -0.94 -5.14
C VAL A 70 8.37 -1.00 -5.89
N VAL A 71 7.44 -1.84 -5.43
CA VAL A 71 6.10 -1.93 -6.02
C VAL A 71 5.39 -0.57 -5.95
N PHE A 72 5.43 0.08 -4.78
CA PHE A 72 4.87 1.42 -4.61
C PHE A 72 5.51 2.44 -5.57
N GLY A 73 6.84 2.44 -5.70
CA GLY A 73 7.56 3.34 -6.61
C GLY A 73 7.17 3.15 -8.08
N ILE A 74 7.00 1.90 -8.52
CA ILE A 74 6.55 1.58 -9.88
C ILE A 74 5.14 2.15 -10.12
N PHE A 75 4.20 1.93 -9.19
CA PHE A 75 2.86 2.49 -9.31
C PHE A 75 2.85 4.03 -9.28
N PHE A 76 3.73 4.64 -8.48
CA PHE A 76 3.84 6.09 -8.39
C PHE A 76 4.36 6.71 -9.70
N ILE A 77 5.37 6.07 -10.31
CA ILE A 77 5.89 6.47 -11.63
C ILE A 77 4.82 6.27 -12.71
N PHE A 78 4.12 5.13 -12.69
CA PHE A 78 3.04 4.88 -13.63
C PHE A 78 1.92 5.93 -13.52
N PHE A 79 1.55 6.30 -12.30
CA PHE A 79 0.59 7.37 -12.04
C PHE A 79 1.08 8.72 -12.58
N ALA A 80 2.36 9.05 -12.41
CA ALA A 80 2.96 10.27 -12.97
C ALA A 80 2.78 10.36 -14.49
N PHE A 81 3.04 9.27 -15.21
CA PHE A 81 2.89 9.23 -16.67
C PHE A 81 1.44 9.43 -17.12
N ILE A 82 0.48 8.89 -16.38
CA ILE A 82 -0.95 9.09 -16.68
C ILE A 82 -1.32 10.56 -16.49
N VAL A 83 -0.92 11.16 -15.36
CA VAL A 83 -1.20 12.57 -15.07
C VAL A 83 -0.51 13.51 -16.06
N ALA A 84 0.68 13.16 -16.54
CA ALA A 84 1.39 13.94 -17.56
C ALA A 84 0.64 14.01 -18.91
N GLY A 85 -0.35 13.15 -19.14
CA GLY A 85 -1.07 13.10 -20.41
C GLY A 85 -0.36 12.24 -21.45
N LEU A 86 0.42 11.23 -21.05
CA LEU A 86 1.10 10.33 -21.99
C LEU A 86 0.15 9.73 -23.04
N LEU A 87 -1.08 9.39 -22.64
CA LEU A 87 -2.10 8.88 -23.57
C LEU A 87 -2.57 9.93 -24.57
N TYR A 88 -2.66 11.19 -24.14
CA TYR A 88 -3.00 12.32 -25.01
C TYR A 88 -1.90 12.55 -26.03
N ASP A 89 -0.64 12.55 -25.60
CA ASP A 89 0.53 12.70 -26.47
C ASP A 89 0.60 11.63 -27.55
N ILE A 90 0.37 10.35 -27.20
CA ILE A 90 0.37 9.23 -28.15
C ILE A 90 -0.77 9.35 -29.18
N THR A 91 -1.94 9.83 -28.76
CA THR A 91 -3.13 9.86 -29.63
C THR A 91 -3.13 11.08 -30.54
N ARG A 92 -2.68 12.23 -30.06
CA ARG A 92 -2.78 13.52 -30.75
C ARG A 92 -1.48 13.97 -31.43
N ASN A 93 -0.36 13.26 -31.25
CA ASN A 93 0.97 13.68 -31.71
C ASN A 93 1.23 15.15 -31.38
N THR A 94 1.15 15.47 -30.09
CA THR A 94 1.24 16.83 -29.58
C THR A 94 2.57 17.48 -29.95
N ILE A 95 2.54 18.79 -30.19
CA ILE A 95 3.78 19.54 -30.39
C ILE A 95 4.52 19.58 -29.03
N PRO A 96 5.85 19.40 -28.99
CA PRO A 96 6.59 19.44 -27.74
C PRO A 96 6.62 20.84 -27.11
N LEU A 97 6.82 21.88 -27.93
CA LEU A 97 6.90 23.29 -27.55
C LEU A 97 6.72 24.16 -28.79
N ASN A 98 6.11 25.36 -28.65
CA ASN A 98 5.92 26.31 -29.74
C ASN A 98 6.70 27.61 -29.49
N TYR A 99 7.03 28.32 -30.57
CA TYR A 99 7.77 29.57 -30.52
C TYR A 99 6.98 30.63 -31.28
N LYS A 100 6.74 31.79 -30.64
CA LYS A 100 6.20 32.95 -31.33
C LYS A 100 7.34 33.86 -31.73
N GLN A 101 7.35 34.25 -33.00
CA GLN A 101 8.23 35.29 -33.50
C GLN A 101 7.52 36.63 -33.34
N GLU A 102 8.13 37.56 -32.63
CA GLU A 102 7.58 38.90 -32.48
C GLU A 102 7.91 39.74 -33.71
N ASP A 103 6.87 40.20 -34.41
CA ASP A 103 6.98 40.85 -35.73
C ASP A 103 7.86 42.10 -35.73
N GLN A 104 7.91 42.83 -34.61
CA GLN A 104 8.64 44.10 -34.49
C GLN A 104 10.13 43.92 -34.19
N THR A 105 10.52 42.86 -33.47
CA THR A 105 11.89 42.68 -32.96
C THR A 105 12.59 41.46 -33.58
N LYS A 106 11.86 40.64 -34.36
CA LYS A 106 12.29 39.29 -34.81
C LYS A 106 12.82 38.42 -33.66
N ARG A 107 12.38 38.69 -32.43
CA ARG A 107 12.78 37.93 -31.25
C ARG A 107 11.91 36.69 -31.17
N ILE A 108 12.55 35.54 -30.95
CA ILE A 108 11.87 34.27 -30.76
C ILE A 108 11.56 34.13 -29.27
N ILE A 109 10.28 34.13 -28.92
CA ILE A 109 9.80 33.99 -27.55
C ILE A 109 9.16 32.59 -27.42
N PRO A 110 9.68 31.72 -26.54
CA PRO A 110 9.08 30.40 -26.32
C PRO A 110 7.73 30.57 -25.63
N VAL A 111 6.71 29.88 -26.13
CA VAL A 111 5.38 29.83 -25.53
C VAL A 111 5.23 28.48 -24.84
N PHE A 112 5.08 28.50 -23.52
CA PHE A 112 5.04 27.30 -22.68
C PHE A 112 3.64 26.70 -22.50
N PHE A 113 2.58 27.49 -22.71
CA PHE A 113 1.19 27.07 -22.51
C PHE A 113 0.42 27.17 -23.82
N TRP A 114 -0.39 26.16 -24.13
CA TRP A 114 -1.29 26.25 -25.28
C TRP A 114 -2.44 27.21 -24.97
N ALA A 115 -2.88 27.99 -25.95
CA ALA A 115 -3.93 29.00 -25.77
C ALA A 115 -5.36 28.41 -25.72
N ASP A 116 -5.51 27.14 -26.09
CA ASP A 116 -6.78 26.40 -26.08
C ASP A 116 -6.81 25.49 -24.85
N LEU A 117 -7.98 25.32 -24.27
CA LEU A 117 -8.22 24.45 -23.13
C LEU A 117 -8.13 22.96 -23.51
N HIS A 118 -8.49 22.64 -24.77
CA HIS A 118 -8.52 21.26 -25.25
C HIS A 118 -7.18 20.75 -25.76
N GLU A 119 -6.25 21.67 -26.05
CA GLU A 119 -4.90 21.33 -26.51
C GLU A 119 -3.88 21.49 -25.39
N GLN A 120 -2.79 20.73 -25.51
CA GLN A 120 -1.76 20.65 -24.49
C GLN A 120 -0.42 20.36 -25.18
N PHE A 121 0.63 21.08 -24.77
CA PHE A 121 2.00 20.73 -25.14
C PHE A 121 2.51 19.56 -24.29
N ALA A 122 3.40 18.73 -24.86
CA ALA A 122 4.02 17.64 -24.09
C ALA A 122 4.75 18.16 -22.84
N ILE A 123 5.46 19.29 -22.96
CA ILE A 123 6.16 19.91 -21.83
C ILE A 123 5.21 20.43 -20.75
N GLU A 124 4.04 20.96 -21.14
CA GLU A 124 3.03 21.47 -20.20
C GLU A 124 2.52 20.32 -19.32
N GLY A 125 2.25 19.16 -19.94
CA GLY A 125 1.84 17.95 -19.23
C GLY A 125 2.90 17.42 -18.28
N VAL A 126 4.14 17.33 -18.73
CA VAL A 126 5.26 16.87 -17.88
C VAL A 126 5.43 17.80 -16.68
N VAL A 127 5.46 19.12 -16.89
CA VAL A 127 5.62 20.09 -15.80
C VAL A 127 4.42 20.02 -14.84
N ALA A 128 3.19 19.95 -15.34
CA ALA A 128 1.99 19.79 -14.51
C ALA A 128 2.04 18.51 -13.66
N SER A 129 2.49 17.38 -14.25
CA SER A 129 2.64 16.13 -13.52
C SER A 129 3.64 16.23 -12.38
N ILE A 130 4.77 16.90 -12.58
CA ILE A 130 5.78 17.11 -11.52
C ILE A 130 5.17 17.91 -10.36
N VAL A 131 4.44 18.98 -10.65
CA VAL A 131 3.78 19.80 -9.63
C VAL A 131 2.75 18.98 -8.84
N VAL A 132 1.96 18.14 -9.51
CA VAL A 132 1.00 17.24 -8.85
C VAL A 132 1.72 16.20 -7.99
N LEU A 133 2.83 15.64 -8.45
CA LEU A 133 3.63 14.67 -7.68
C LEU A 133 4.27 15.31 -6.45
N ILE A 134 4.68 16.57 -6.52
CA ILE A 134 5.15 17.33 -5.36
C ILE A 134 4.04 17.41 -4.30
N GLY A 135 2.80 17.71 -4.70
CA GLY A 135 1.65 17.69 -3.81
C GLY A 135 1.37 16.31 -3.22
N ALA A 136 1.42 15.26 -4.04
CA ALA A 136 1.27 13.87 -3.60
C ALA A 136 2.36 13.44 -2.60
N CYS A 137 3.62 13.84 -2.84
CA CYS A 137 4.71 13.67 -1.89
C CYS A 137 4.44 14.39 -0.57
N GLY A 138 3.85 15.59 -0.62
CA GLY A 138 3.40 16.31 0.59
C GLY A 138 2.44 15.47 1.45
N VAL A 139 1.46 14.80 0.83
CA VAL A 139 0.55 13.87 1.52
C VAL A 139 1.31 12.67 2.11
N LEU A 140 2.30 12.12 1.40
CA LEU A 140 3.16 11.04 1.92
C LEU A 140 3.96 11.48 3.15
N PHE A 141 4.46 12.71 3.18
CA PHE A 141 5.15 13.25 4.36
C PHE A 141 4.21 13.43 5.56
N ILE A 142 2.96 13.84 5.33
CA ILE A 142 1.93 13.87 6.39
C ILE A 142 1.67 12.45 6.93
N TYR A 143 1.51 11.47 6.05
CA TYR A 143 1.35 10.07 6.47
C TYR A 143 2.54 9.58 7.31
N GLN A 144 3.76 9.94 6.89
CA GLN A 144 4.98 9.57 7.61
C GLN A 144 5.07 10.25 8.98
N SER A 145 4.54 11.47 9.12
CA SER A 145 4.45 12.17 10.42
C SER A 145 3.62 11.38 11.42
N THR A 146 2.44 10.87 11.02
CA THR A 146 1.58 10.05 11.89
C THR A 146 2.26 8.76 12.34
N ARG A 147 3.06 8.16 11.46
CA ARG A 147 3.83 6.94 11.79
C ARG A 147 4.96 7.20 12.79
N HIS A 148 5.50 8.42 12.83
CA HIS A 148 6.62 8.81 13.70
C HIS A 148 6.16 9.50 15.00
N PHE A 149 4.92 9.27 15.45
CA PHE A 149 4.34 9.92 16.63
C PHE A 149 5.21 9.84 17.90
N TYR A 150 5.93 8.73 18.11
CA TYR A 150 6.80 8.54 19.28
C TYR A 150 8.08 9.41 19.29
N ARG A 151 8.41 10.09 18.17
CA ARG A 151 9.55 11.01 18.06
C ARG A 151 9.03 12.39 17.65
N PRO A 152 8.59 13.23 18.61
CA PRO A 152 7.81 14.44 18.31
C PRO A 152 8.56 15.42 17.41
N LYS A 153 9.87 15.64 17.66
CA LYS A 153 10.68 16.56 16.85
C LYS A 153 10.66 16.19 15.36
N SER A 154 10.78 14.90 15.03
CA SER A 154 10.75 14.42 13.65
C SER A 154 9.33 14.39 13.08
N ALA A 155 8.32 14.07 13.89
CA ALA A 155 6.94 14.09 13.45
C ALA A 155 6.50 15.51 13.02
N TYR A 156 6.84 16.54 13.81
CA TYR A 156 6.53 17.92 13.48
C TYR A 156 7.23 18.39 12.20
N SER A 157 8.50 18.02 11.98
CA SER A 157 9.21 18.40 10.75
C SER A 157 8.58 17.77 9.51
N TYR A 158 8.21 16.49 9.56
CA TYR A 158 7.51 15.83 8.44
C TYR A 158 6.14 16.43 8.18
N LEU A 159 5.41 16.83 9.22
CA LEU A 159 4.11 17.49 9.07
C LEU A 159 4.26 18.86 8.40
N ALA A 160 5.19 19.68 8.89
CA ALA A 160 5.44 21.03 8.37
C ALA A 160 5.89 20.99 6.90
N VAL A 161 6.82 20.10 6.56
CA VAL A 161 7.26 19.90 5.16
C VAL A 161 6.12 19.40 4.29
N GLY A 162 5.31 18.47 4.78
CA GLY A 162 4.16 17.95 4.04
C GLY A 162 3.14 19.03 3.70
N ILE A 163 2.77 19.88 4.67
CA ILE A 163 1.87 21.01 4.46
C ILE A 163 2.48 22.02 3.49
N ALA A 164 3.76 22.36 3.64
CA ALA A 164 4.44 23.30 2.75
C ALA A 164 4.45 22.82 1.28
N LEU A 165 4.68 21.52 1.04
CA LEU A 165 4.66 20.95 -0.31
C LEU A 165 3.26 20.96 -0.93
N ILE A 166 2.21 20.70 -0.14
CA ILE A 166 0.82 20.76 -0.62
C ILE A 166 0.45 22.19 -1.00
N LEU A 167 0.78 23.17 -0.15
CA LEU A 167 0.51 24.58 -0.43
C LEU A 167 1.29 25.07 -1.65
N LEU A 168 2.57 24.69 -1.77
CA LEU A 168 3.39 25.02 -2.94
C LEU A 168 2.79 24.44 -4.22
N SER A 169 2.40 23.16 -4.20
CA SER A 169 1.75 22.49 -5.33
C SER A 169 0.44 23.18 -5.73
N PHE A 170 -0.37 23.55 -4.74
CA PHE A 170 -1.63 24.27 -4.97
C PHE A 170 -1.42 25.61 -5.67
N VAL A 171 -0.51 26.45 -5.16
CA VAL A 171 -0.21 27.77 -5.76
C VAL A 171 0.35 27.63 -7.17
N LEU A 172 1.21 26.64 -7.43
CA LEU A 172 1.77 26.40 -8.76
C LEU A 172 0.71 25.94 -9.76
N ILE A 173 -0.22 25.08 -9.35
CA ILE A 173 -1.33 24.64 -10.20
C ILE A 173 -2.26 25.82 -10.51
N GLU A 174 -2.60 26.62 -9.50
CA GLU A 174 -3.40 27.83 -9.69
C GLU A 174 -2.74 28.80 -10.68
N TYR A 175 -1.42 29.00 -10.55
CA TYR A 175 -0.64 29.79 -11.48
C TYR A 175 -0.69 29.23 -12.91
N PHE A 176 -0.55 27.91 -13.10
CA PHE A 176 -0.66 27.30 -14.43
C PHE A 176 -2.03 27.46 -15.07
N ILE A 177 -3.10 27.27 -14.29
CA ILE A 177 -4.47 27.48 -14.76
C ILE A 177 -4.69 28.94 -15.15
N ALA A 178 -4.16 29.88 -14.36
CA ALA A 178 -4.23 31.30 -14.68
C ALA A 178 -3.48 31.66 -15.96
N GLN A 179 -2.28 31.09 -16.17
CA GLN A 179 -1.49 31.32 -17.40
C GLN A 179 -2.13 30.70 -18.64
N LYS A 180 -2.78 29.54 -18.52
CA LYS A 180 -3.52 28.91 -19.63
C LYS A 180 -4.75 29.74 -20.07
N GLY A 181 -5.15 30.72 -19.28
CA GLY A 181 -6.15 31.71 -19.70
C GLY A 181 -7.58 31.22 -19.55
N VAL A 182 -7.91 30.55 -18.44
CA VAL A 182 -9.32 30.42 -18.04
C VAL A 182 -9.81 31.79 -17.60
N LYS A 183 -10.22 32.64 -18.56
CA LYS A 183 -11.09 33.78 -18.27
C LYS A 183 -12.43 33.21 -17.81
N LEU A 184 -12.55 32.88 -16.51
CA LEU A 184 -13.81 32.52 -15.87
C LEU A 184 -14.84 33.68 -15.86
N TYR A 185 -14.51 34.84 -16.48
CA TYR A 185 -15.26 36.09 -16.39
C TYR A 185 -15.27 36.94 -17.68
N SER A 186 -15.15 36.35 -18.87
CA SER A 186 -15.69 37.03 -20.07
C SER A 186 -17.12 36.55 -20.27
N ALA A 187 -18.02 37.05 -19.40
CA ALA A 187 -19.42 37.16 -19.76
C ALA A 187 -19.50 38.12 -20.95
N ASP A 188 -20.34 37.73 -21.92
CA ASP A 188 -20.68 38.49 -23.10
C ASP A 188 -20.83 40.00 -22.83
N VAL A 189 -19.96 40.81 -23.45
CA VAL A 189 -20.25 42.18 -23.92
C VAL A 189 -19.44 42.43 -25.18
#